data_AF-A0A9E4HPC3-F1
#
_entry.id   AF-A0A9E4HPC3-F1
#
_cell.length_a   1.000
_cell.length_b   1.000
_cell.length_c   1.000
_cell.angle_alpha   90.00
_cell.angle_beta   90.00
_cell.angle_gamma   90.00
#
_symmetry.space_group_name_H-M   'P 1'
#
loop_
_entity.id
_entity.type
_entity.pdbx_description
1 polymer ?
#
loop_
_entity_poly.entity_id
_entity_poly.type
_entity_poly.pdbx_seq_one_letter_code
_entity_poly.pdbx_strand_id
1 'polypeptide(L)'
;MTLAALVQTTAAANPVEIAVGALLGLVLSTGFLLTLFIGFIVLAGFTKFRRTRTLVVRNLSDADGEPSYLPPDAPRGPADQLRTPELLEQAQAPRAEE
;
A
#
# COMPACT_ATOMS: atom_id res chain seq x y z
N MET A 1 48.00 14.05 -1.03
CA MET A 1 48.46 12.69 -0.70
C MET A 1 47.60 11.69 -1.49
N THR A 2 47.42 11.96 -2.78
CA THR A 2 48.14 11.40 -3.94
C THR A 2 47.62 10.00 -4.26
N LEU A 3 46.65 9.93 -5.18
CA LEU A 3 46.22 8.69 -5.86
C LEU A 3 47.42 7.85 -6.32
N ALA A 4 48.51 8.52 -6.71
CA ALA A 4 49.80 7.90 -7.00
C ALA A 4 50.38 7.08 -5.84
N ALA A 5 50.25 7.52 -4.58
CA ALA A 5 50.74 6.79 -3.40
C ALA A 5 49.91 5.53 -3.08
N LEU A 6 48.60 5.55 -3.36
CA LEU A 6 47.73 4.36 -3.23
C LEU A 6 48.04 3.30 -4.31
N VAL A 7 48.42 3.76 -5.51
CA VAL A 7 48.89 2.89 -6.60
C VAL A 7 50.32 2.40 -6.36
N GLN A 8 51.19 3.22 -5.75
CA GLN A 8 52.57 2.86 -5.44
C GLN A 8 52.66 1.76 -4.37
N THR A 9 51.75 1.74 -3.38
CA THR A 9 51.70 0.67 -2.37
C THR A 9 51.16 -0.64 -2.93
N THR A 10 50.32 -0.61 -3.97
CA THR A 10 49.84 -1.82 -4.64
C THR A 10 50.88 -2.45 -5.56
N ALA A 11 51.81 -1.67 -6.13
CA ALA A 11 52.90 -2.20 -6.96
C ALA A 11 53.97 -3.00 -6.17
N ALA A 12 54.05 -2.80 -4.85
CA ALA A 12 54.96 -3.52 -3.96
C ALA A 12 54.26 -4.58 -3.09
N ALA A 13 52.94 -4.75 -3.22
CA ALA A 13 52.16 -5.70 -2.45
C ALA A 13 52.11 -7.07 -3.14
N ASN A 14 52.19 -8.13 -2.34
CA ASN A 14 52.09 -9.49 -2.88
C ASN A 14 50.72 -9.68 -3.55
N PRO A 15 50.64 -10.30 -4.74
CA PRO A 15 49.37 -10.46 -5.47
C PRO A 15 48.33 -11.25 -4.65
N VAL A 16 48.80 -12.09 -3.73
CA VAL A 16 47.95 -12.84 -2.79
C VAL A 16 47.21 -11.92 -1.82
N GLU A 17 47.88 -10.88 -1.29
CA GLU A 17 47.26 -9.93 -0.35
C GLU A 17 46.17 -9.10 -1.05
N ILE A 18 46.43 -8.71 -2.30
CA ILE A 18 45.45 -8.01 -3.15
C ILE A 18 44.25 -8.92 -3.41
N ALA A 19 44.46 -10.18 -3.78
CA ALA A 19 43.40 -11.14 -4.03
C ALA A 19 42.53 -11.39 -2.79
N VAL A 20 43.15 -11.53 -1.62
CA VAL A 20 42.44 -11.73 -0.35
C VAL A 20 41.63 -10.49 0.03
N GLY A 21 42.21 -9.29 -0.12
CA GLY A 21 41.51 -8.03 0.13
C GLY A 21 40.31 -7.83 -0.80
N ALA A 22 40.47 -8.15 -2.09
CA ALA A 22 39.39 -8.08 -3.08
C ALA A 22 38.26 -9.08 -2.75
N LEU A 23 38.61 -10.31 -2.37
CA LEU A 23 37.62 -11.34 -2.01
C LEU A 23 36.83 -10.94 -0.76
N LEU A 24 37.51 -10.43 0.27
CA LEU A 24 36.85 -9.91 1.47
C LEU A 24 35.94 -8.72 1.17
N GLY A 25 36.42 -7.77 0.36
CA GLY A 25 35.62 -6.63 -0.08
C GLY A 25 34.36 -7.05 -0.84
N LEU A 26 34.47 -8.06 -1.69
CA LEU A 26 33.34 -8.58 -2.47
C LEU A 26 32.31 -9.29 -1.59
N VAL A 27 32.75 -10.10 -0.63
CA VAL A 27 31.86 -10.78 0.32
C VAL A 27 31.16 -9.76 1.21
N LEU A 28 31.89 -8.78 1.75
CA LEU A 28 31.33 -7.74 2.62
C LEU A 28 30.32 -6.87 1.89
N SER A 29 30.64 -6.42 0.68
CA SER A 29 29.73 -5.59 -0.12
C SER A 29 28.47 -6.36 -0.53
N THR A 30 28.62 -7.58 -1.02
CA THR A 30 27.48 -8.43 -1.43
C THR A 30 26.59 -8.76 -0.24
N GLY A 31 27.18 -9.16 0.89
CA GLY A 31 26.44 -9.45 2.12
C GLY A 31 25.71 -8.22 2.68
N PHE A 32 26.33 -7.05 2.61
CA PHE A 32 25.71 -5.79 3.03
C PHE A 32 24.48 -5.44 2.19
N LEU A 33 24.58 -5.50 0.85
CA LEU A 33 23.46 -5.22 -0.04
C LEU A 33 22.31 -6.20 0.16
N LEU A 34 22.61 -7.50 0.28
CA LEU A 34 21.60 -8.53 0.52
C LEU A 34 20.86 -8.30 1.84
N THR A 35 21.60 -8.02 2.91
CA THR A 35 21.02 -7.76 4.23
C THR A 35 20.12 -6.51 4.21
N LEU A 36 20.57 -5.43 3.58
CA LEU A 36 19.79 -4.20 3.44
C LEU A 36 18.52 -4.44 2.61
N PHE A 37 18.64 -5.15 1.49
CA PHE A 37 17.52 -5.41 0.59
C PHE A 37 16.46 -6.32 1.22
N ILE A 38 16.88 -7.43 1.84
CA ILE A 38 15.97 -8.33 2.55
C ILE A 38 15.34 -7.61 3.73
N GLY A 39 16.14 -6.89 4.53
CA GLY A 39 15.64 -6.11 5.66
C GLY A 39 14.60 -5.07 5.23
N PHE A 40 14.85 -4.36 4.13
CA PHE A 40 13.91 -3.40 3.56
C PHE A 40 12.62 -4.07 3.07
N ILE A 41 12.72 -5.19 2.33
CA ILE A 41 11.54 -5.92 1.85
C ILE A 41 10.69 -6.42 3.02
N VAL A 42 11.32 -7.00 4.04
CA VAL A 42 10.62 -7.50 5.22
C VAL A 42 9.92 -6.35 5.95
N LEU A 43 10.64 -5.24 6.18
CA LEU A 43 10.08 -4.06 6.85
C LEU A 43 8.91 -3.46 6.07
N ALA A 44 9.04 -3.30 4.76
CA ALA A 44 7.97 -2.81 3.88
C ALA A 44 6.81 -3.81 3.74
N GLY A 45 7.10 -5.11 3.80
CA GLY A 45 6.08 -6.17 3.82
C GLY A 45 5.24 -6.07 5.09
N PHE A 46 5.87 -5.92 6.26
CA PHE A 46 5.15 -5.74 7.52
C PHE A 46 4.28 -4.48 7.55
N THR A 47 4.72 -3.36 6.95
CA THR A 47 3.90 -2.15 6.88
C THR A 47 2.67 -2.30 5.98
N LYS A 48 2.72 -3.18 4.96
CA LYS A 48 1.56 -3.53 4.12
C LYS A 48 0.54 -4.40 4.83
N PHE A 49 0.95 -5.22 5.80
CA PHE A 49 0.04 -6.02 6.63
C PHE A 49 -0.56 -5.23 7.80
N ARG A 50 -1.05 -4.00 7.53
CA ARG A 50 -1.92 -3.32 8.49
C ARG A 50 -3.17 -4.18 8.68
N ARG A 51 -3.30 -4.81 9.85
CA ARG A 51 -4.60 -5.33 10.31
C ARG A 51 -5.54 -4.15 10.46
N THR A 52 -6.50 -4.02 9.55
CA THR A 52 -7.66 -3.16 9.75
C THR A 52 -8.49 -3.78 10.87
N ARG A 53 -8.40 -3.21 12.07
CA ARG A 53 -9.33 -3.44 13.18
C ARG A 53 -9.79 -2.07 13.65
N THR A 54 -10.70 -1.47 12.89
CA THR A 54 -11.17 -0.11 13.13
C THR A 54 -12.58 -0.16 13.69
N LEU A 55 -12.81 0.57 14.79
CA LEU A 55 -14.13 0.74 15.43
C LEU A 55 -15.13 1.56 14.59
N VAL A 56 -14.67 2.17 13.50
CA VAL A 56 -15.49 2.98 12.60
C VAL A 56 -15.24 2.51 11.18
N VAL A 57 -16.32 2.11 10.51
CA VAL A 57 -16.34 1.66 9.12
C VAL A 57 -16.26 2.88 8.21
N ARG A 58 -15.21 2.99 7.41
CA ARG A 58 -15.00 4.12 6.49
C ARG A 58 -15.40 3.79 5.06
N ASN A 59 -15.18 2.53 4.65
CA ASN A 59 -15.67 1.96 3.42
C ASN A 59 -16.51 0.72 3.72
N LEU A 60 -17.45 0.33 2.84
CA LEU A 60 -18.20 -0.93 3.01
C LEU A 60 -17.27 -2.16 3.09
N SER A 61 -16.09 -2.08 2.47
CA SER A 61 -15.04 -3.09 2.58
C SER A 61 -14.33 -3.14 3.93
N ASP A 62 -14.51 -2.11 4.77
CA ASP A 62 -14.00 -2.05 6.15
C ASP A 62 -15.05 -2.55 7.17
N ALA A 63 -16.28 -2.84 6.72
CA ALA A 63 -17.33 -3.44 7.53
C ALA A 63 -17.26 -4.95 7.39
N ASP A 64 -16.83 -5.63 8.45
CA ASP A 64 -16.78 -7.09 8.52
C ASP A 64 -18.19 -7.74 8.63
N GLY A 65 -19.27 -7.11 8.13
CA GLY A 65 -20.66 -7.55 8.28
C GLY A 65 -21.63 -7.09 7.17
N GLU A 66 -22.78 -7.76 7.06
CA GLU A 66 -23.82 -7.55 6.03
C GLU A 66 -24.41 -6.12 6.11
N PRO A 67 -24.52 -5.38 4.99
CA PRO A 67 -24.96 -3.99 5.00
C PRO A 67 -26.42 -3.85 5.45
N SER A 68 -26.63 -3.37 6.68
CA SER A 68 -27.95 -2.98 7.16
C SER A 68 -28.43 -1.71 6.45
N TYR A 69 -29.20 -1.87 5.37
CA TYR A 69 -29.87 -0.76 4.71
C TYR A 69 -31.02 -0.20 5.56
N LEU A 70 -31.35 1.08 5.36
CA LEU A 70 -32.51 1.69 6.00
C LEU A 70 -33.81 1.09 5.44
N PRO A 71 -34.84 0.91 6.28
CA PRO A 71 -36.12 0.40 5.84
C PRO A 71 -36.78 1.35 4.82
N PRO A 72 -37.64 0.84 3.92
CA PRO A 72 -38.15 1.60 2.78
C PRO A 72 -38.84 2.92 3.16
N ASP A 73 -39.50 2.93 4.32
CA ASP A 73 -40.30 4.05 4.86
C ASP A 73 -39.51 4.98 5.79
N ALA A 74 -38.20 4.79 5.93
CA ALA A 74 -37.37 5.71 6.72
C ALA A 74 -37.34 7.10 6.06
N PRO A 75 -37.43 8.19 6.84
CA PRO A 75 -37.39 9.55 6.30
C PRO A 75 -36.04 9.80 5.63
N ARG A 76 -36.04 9.82 4.29
CA ARG A 76 -34.87 10.14 3.49
C ARG A 76 -34.66 11.66 3.57
N GLY A 77 -33.41 12.11 3.42
CA GLY A 77 -33.05 13.53 3.53
C GLY A 77 -33.84 14.45 2.59
N PRO A 78 -33.52 15.75 2.50
CA PRO A 78 -34.34 16.74 1.79
C PRO A 78 -34.63 16.43 0.31
N ALA A 79 -33.92 15.48 -0.29
CA ALA A 79 -34.23 14.88 -1.57
C ALA A 79 -34.84 13.48 -1.39
N ASP A 80 -36.12 13.41 -1.00
CA ASP A 80 -36.89 12.18 -1.16
C ASP A 80 -37.32 12.07 -2.63
N GLN A 81 -36.47 11.40 -3.41
CA GLN A 81 -36.66 11.21 -4.85
C GLN A 81 -37.95 10.46 -5.20
N LEU A 82 -38.63 9.82 -4.24
CA LEU A 82 -39.87 9.07 -4.47
C LEU A 82 -41.14 9.87 -4.13
N ARG A 83 -41.00 11.05 -3.49
CA ARG A 83 -42.10 11.96 -3.14
C ARG A 83 -41.97 13.32 -3.81
N THR A 84 -41.35 13.38 -4.98
CA THR A 84 -41.38 14.58 -5.82
C THR A 84 -42.79 14.77 -6.38
N PRO A 85 -43.27 16.02 -6.49
CA PRO A 85 -44.63 16.29 -6.96
C PRO A 85 -44.90 15.69 -8.34
N GLU A 86 -43.93 15.72 -9.24
CA GLU A 86 -44.00 15.14 -10.59
C GLU A 86 -44.26 13.62 -10.58
N LEU A 87 -43.67 12.88 -9.64
CA LEU A 87 -43.88 11.42 -9.53
C LEU A 87 -45.19 11.07 -8.84
N LEU A 88 -45.65 11.91 -7.91
CA LEU A 88 -46.95 11.72 -7.25
C LEU A 88 -48.09 11.99 -8.23
N GLU A 89 -47.96 13.01 -9.09
CA GLU A 89 -48.91 13.27 -10.18
C GLU A 89 -48.96 12.10 -11.17
N GLN A 90 -47.83 11.46 -11.49
CA GLN A 90 -47.82 10.25 -12.33
C GLN A 90 -48.37 9.00 -11.64
N ALA A 91 -48.23 8.89 -10.31
CA ALA A 91 -48.77 7.78 -9.53
C ALA A 91 -50.29 7.93 -9.26
N GLN A 92 -50.77 9.16 -9.19
CA GLN A 92 -52.18 9.51 -8.98
C GLN A 92 -52.95 9.77 -10.27
N ALA A 93 -52.24 10.06 -11.37
CA ALA A 93 -52.83 10.00 -12.69
C ALA A 93 -53.50 8.63 -12.78
N PRO A 94 -54.82 8.57 -13.05
CA PRO A 94 -55.44 7.29 -13.35
C PRO A 94 -54.57 6.73 -14.44
N ARG A 95 -53.91 5.60 -14.16
CA ARG A 95 -53.34 4.80 -15.23
C ARG A 95 -54.57 4.47 -16.04
N ALA A 96 -54.78 5.26 -17.08
CA ALA A 96 -55.68 4.92 -18.13
C ALA A 96 -55.14 3.59 -18.62
N GLU A 97 -55.73 2.53 -18.12
CA GLU A 97 -56.14 1.52 -19.04
C GLU A 97 -57.57 1.89 -19.42
N GLU A 98 -57.79 3.17 -19.78
CA GLU A 98 -59.05 3.92 -19.62
C GLU A 98 -59.34 4.45 -18.20
#